data_AF-A0A656Z8P5-F1
#
_entry.id   AF-A0A656Z8P5-F1
#
_cell.length_a   1.000
_cell.length_b   1.000
_cell.length_c   1.000
_cell.angle_alpha   90.00
_cell.angle_beta   90.00
_cell.angle_gamma   90.00
#
_symmetry.space_group_name_H-M   'P 1'
#
loop_
_entity.id
_entity.type
_entity.pdbx_description
1 polymer ?
#
loop_
_entity_poly.entity_id
_entity_poly.type
_entity_poly.pdbx_seq_one_letter_code
_entity_poly.pdbx_strand_id
1 'polypeptide(L)'
;MHGMIRSFDNIEELADEYVLGLLDADEMAQVEDEIANNEALKRAVASSRERFLPLDSSVTPMHVEEHVWRAVESRLSDDPALSTTFVRSANDNRNSINRWRLAALSAIAASILLAIGLGWSLNRTVDPIVIAVLLDDAGSVQAIVEDFGNENARVRLLNHVAIPAGKAIQ
;
A
#
# COMPACT_ATOMS: atom_id res chain seq x y z
N MET A 1 -19.70 3.15 5.07
CA MET A 1 -20.04 3.15 3.64
C MET A 1 -20.26 4.62 3.28
N HIS A 2 -19.43 5.15 2.38
CA HIS A 2 -19.52 6.49 1.77
C HIS A 2 -19.08 7.71 2.62
N GLY A 3 -17.78 7.99 2.64
CA GLY A 3 -17.25 9.36 2.66
C GLY A 3 -16.69 9.62 1.27
N MET A 4 -17.52 10.19 0.41
CA MET A 4 -17.16 10.63 -0.92
C MET A 4 -16.11 11.74 -0.74
N ILE A 5 -15.01 11.74 -1.50
CA ILE A 5 -14.17 12.93 -1.62
C ILE A 5 -15.09 14.06 -2.07
N ARG A 6 -15.46 14.97 -1.17
CA ARG A 6 -16.43 16.02 -1.48
C ARG A 6 -15.78 16.96 -2.49
N SER A 7 -16.38 17.07 -3.67
CA SER A 7 -15.93 18.04 -4.67
C SER A 7 -16.18 19.45 -4.13
N PHE A 8 -15.28 20.39 -4.39
CA PHE A 8 -15.42 21.83 -4.05
C PHE A 8 -16.53 22.53 -4.86
N ASP A 9 -17.57 21.80 -5.27
CA ASP A 9 -18.67 22.29 -6.09
C ASP A 9 -19.56 23.27 -5.30
N ASN A 10 -19.63 23.12 -3.96
CA ASN A 10 -20.33 24.03 -3.06
C ASN A 10 -19.39 24.60 -1.99
N ILE A 11 -18.58 25.57 -2.39
CA ILE A 11 -17.56 26.21 -1.54
C ILE A 11 -18.19 26.89 -0.30
N GLU A 12 -19.38 27.46 -0.43
CA GLU A 12 -20.06 28.17 0.66
C GLU A 12 -20.49 27.21 1.79
N GLU A 13 -21.11 26.08 1.44
CA GLU A 13 -21.51 25.05 2.40
C GLU A 13 -20.29 24.40 3.06
N LEU A 14 -19.26 24.09 2.26
CA LEU A 14 -18.01 23.53 2.78
C LEU A 14 -17.30 24.49 3.75
N ALA A 15 -17.32 25.79 3.45
CA ALA A 15 -16.76 26.80 4.34
C ALA A 15 -17.53 26.90 5.67
N ASP A 16 -18.86 26.80 5.63
CA ASP A 16 -19.69 26.77 6.84
C ASP A 16 -19.42 25.55 7.71
N GLU A 17 -19.35 24.35 7.11
CA GLU A 17 -19.00 23.13 7.84
C GLU A 17 -17.59 23.18 8.41
N TYR A 18 -16.62 23.74 7.66
CA TYR A 18 -15.25 23.93 8.13
C TYR A 18 -15.20 24.86 9.35
N VAL A 19 -15.83 26.03 9.28
CA VAL A 19 -15.83 27.02 10.38
C VAL A 19 -16.55 26.51 11.62
N LEU A 20 -17.63 25.74 11.44
CA LEU A 20 -18.35 25.11 12.54
C LEU A 20 -17.68 23.83 13.06
N GLY A 21 -16.60 23.36 12.42
CA GLY A 21 -15.86 22.17 12.82
C GLY A 21 -16.64 20.86 12.62
N LEU A 22 -17.50 20.80 11.60
CA LEU A 22 -18.35 19.65 11.29
C LEU A 22 -17.70 18.64 10.34
N LEU A 23 -16.58 19.02 9.71
CA LEU A 23 -15.82 18.16 8.80
C LEU A 23 -15.09 17.04 9.54
N ASP A 24 -14.96 15.90 8.88
CA ASP A 24 -14.08 14.85 9.35
C ASP A 24 -12.60 15.20 9.16
N ALA A 25 -11.70 14.36 9.70
CA ALA A 25 -10.27 14.65 9.68
C ALA A 25 -9.65 14.68 8.28
N ASP A 26 -10.15 13.86 7.35
CA ASP A 26 -9.64 13.80 5.99
C ASP A 26 -10.17 14.98 5.15
N GLU A 27 -11.41 15.38 5.38
CA GLU A 27 -12.02 16.56 4.76
C GLU A 27 -11.38 17.86 5.25
N MET A 28 -11.16 17.98 6.56
CA MET A 28 -10.48 19.14 7.15
C MET A 28 -9.07 19.30 6.59
N ALA A 29 -8.31 18.22 6.48
CA ALA A 29 -6.97 18.25 5.89
C ALA A 29 -6.98 18.71 4.42
N GLN A 30 -7.97 18.26 3.63
CA GLN A 30 -8.11 18.70 2.23
C GLN A 30 -8.44 20.19 2.13
N VAL A 31 -9.34 20.69 2.98
CA VAL A 31 -9.67 22.11 3.03
C VAL A 31 -8.45 22.94 3.43
N GLU A 32 -7.68 22.51 4.43
CA GLU A 32 -6.46 23.20 4.88
C GLU A 32 -5.38 23.24 3.79
N ASP A 33 -5.15 22.13 3.08
CA ASP A 33 -4.18 22.07 1.98
C ASP A 33 -4.59 23.00 0.83
N GLU A 34 -5.89 23.08 0.54
CA GLU A 34 -6.43 23.86 -0.59
C GLU A 34 -6.58 25.35 -0.25
N ILE A 35 -6.82 25.71 1.03
CA ILE A 35 -7.08 27.09 1.44
C ILE A 35 -5.90 28.01 1.12
N ALA A 36 -4.67 27.51 1.06
CA ALA A 36 -3.50 28.31 0.73
C ALA A 36 -3.56 28.86 -0.71
N ASN A 37 -4.10 28.06 -1.64
CA ASN A 37 -4.05 28.32 -3.08
C ASN A 37 -5.40 28.74 -3.68
N ASN A 38 -6.51 28.54 -2.96
CA ASN A 38 -7.86 28.84 -3.45
C ASN A 38 -8.45 30.11 -2.84
N GLU A 39 -8.40 31.21 -3.59
CA GLU A 39 -8.94 32.52 -3.17
C GLU A 39 -10.47 32.54 -2.98
N ALA A 40 -11.21 31.71 -3.70
CA ALA A 40 -12.66 31.62 -3.52
C ALA A 40 -13.00 30.97 -2.18
N LEU A 41 -12.28 29.90 -1.82
CA LEU A 41 -12.40 29.22 -0.53
C LEU A 41 -11.99 30.12 0.63
N LYS A 42 -10.88 30.88 0.51
CA LYS A 42 -10.49 31.87 1.53
C LYS A 42 -11.59 32.89 1.80
N ARG A 43 -12.22 33.43 0.75
CA ARG A 43 -13.31 34.39 0.86
C ARG A 43 -14.56 33.79 1.50
N ALA A 44 -14.95 32.58 1.10
CA ALA A 44 -16.09 31.89 1.69
C ALA A 44 -15.87 31.61 3.19
N VAL A 45 -14.68 31.12 3.56
CA VAL A 45 -14.30 30.91 4.97
C VAL A 45 -14.32 32.22 5.76
N ALA A 46 -13.79 33.31 5.21
CA ALA A 46 -13.84 34.62 5.87
C ALA A 46 -15.28 35.12 6.07
N SER A 47 -16.14 35.00 5.06
CA SER A 47 -17.56 35.37 5.14
C SER A 47 -18.31 34.50 6.16
N SER A 48 -18.01 33.20 6.19
CA SER A 48 -18.59 32.26 7.14
C SER A 48 -18.21 32.62 8.58
N ARG A 49 -16.94 32.93 8.84
CA ARG A 49 -16.47 33.37 10.16
C ARG A 49 -17.15 34.65 10.64
N GLU A 50 -17.31 35.65 9.76
CA GLU A 50 -18.01 36.88 10.11
C GLU A 50 -19.48 36.60 10.47
N ARG A 51 -20.15 35.75 9.69
CA ARG A 51 -21.54 35.34 9.92
C ARG A 51 -21.73 34.61 11.25
N PHE A 52 -20.74 33.83 11.69
CA PHE A 52 -20.81 33.07 12.95
C PHE A 52 -20.13 33.76 14.15
N LEU A 53 -19.47 34.90 13.96
CA LEU A 53 -18.87 35.70 15.03
C LEU A 53 -19.85 36.06 16.18
N PRO A 54 -21.15 36.33 15.91
CA PRO A 54 -22.13 36.56 16.98
C PRO A 54 -22.29 35.38 17.95
N LEU A 55 -22.02 34.14 17.50
CA LEU A 55 -22.11 32.96 18.36
C LEU A 55 -21.03 32.98 19.45
N ASP A 56 -19.79 33.32 19.08
CA ASP A 56 -18.66 33.39 20.00
C ASP A 56 -18.81 34.54 21.00
N SER A 57 -19.19 35.72 20.51
CA SER A 57 -19.38 36.92 21.35
C SER A 57 -20.61 36.86 22.28
N SER A 58 -21.53 35.92 22.05
CA SER A 58 -22.69 35.70 22.93
C SER A 58 -22.38 34.91 24.19
N VAL A 59 -21.19 34.30 24.28
CA VAL A 59 -20.80 33.45 25.41
C VAL A 59 -20.37 34.31 26.60
N THR A 60 -20.83 33.95 27.80
CA THR A 60 -20.37 34.61 29.03
C THR A 60 -18.92 34.22 29.32
N PRO A 61 -17.99 35.18 29.47
CA PRO A 61 -16.59 34.87 29.75
C PRO A 61 -16.43 34.08 31.06
N MET A 62 -15.68 32.99 31.00
CA MET A 62 -15.31 32.21 32.18
C MET A 62 -13.98 32.71 32.74
N HIS A 63 -13.86 32.78 34.06
CA HIS A 63 -12.60 33.13 34.70
C HIS A 63 -11.54 32.06 34.40
N VAL A 64 -10.36 32.50 33.94
CA VAL A 64 -9.19 31.64 33.71
C VAL A 64 -8.12 32.04 34.72
N GLU A 65 -7.57 31.04 35.42
CA GLU A 65 -6.54 31.23 36.42
C GLU A 65 -5.24 31.81 35.83
N GLU A 66 -4.59 32.72 36.56
CA GLU A 66 -3.41 33.46 36.09
C GLU A 66 -2.22 32.56 35.69
N HIS A 67 -2.08 31.40 36.35
CA HIS A 67 -1.01 30.47 36.02
C HIS A 67 -1.16 29.86 34.61
N VAL A 68 -2.37 29.79 34.07
CA VAL A 68 -2.63 29.33 32.70
C VAL A 68 -2.08 30.35 31.71
N TRP A 69 -2.33 31.64 31.94
CA TRP A 69 -1.80 32.72 31.09
C TRP A 69 -0.28 32.75 31.10
N ARG A 70 0.33 32.68 32.29
CA ARG A 70 1.79 32.57 32.45
C ARG A 70 2.39 31.39 31.67
N ALA A 71 1.72 30.24 31.67
CA ALA A 71 2.17 29.05 30.97
C ALA A 71 2.03 29.17 29.44
N VAL A 72 1.04 29.93 28.95
CA VAL A 72 0.93 30.26 27.52
C VAL A 72 2.05 31.24 27.13
N GLU A 73 2.24 32.32 27.88
CA GLU A 73 3.27 33.33 27.60
C GLU A 73 4.68 32.75 27.58
N SER A 74 5.01 31.84 28.51
CA SER A 74 6.33 31.22 28.54
C SER A 74 6.59 30.35 27.32
N ARG A 75 5.59 29.59 26.85
CA ARG A 75 5.70 28.74 25.66
C ARG A 75 5.79 29.54 24.35
N LEU A 76 5.18 30.72 24.28
CA LEU A 76 5.32 31.61 23.13
C LEU A 76 6.68 32.33 23.11
N SER A 77 7.25 32.59 24.30
CA SER A 77 8.50 33.32 24.44
C SER A 77 9.75 32.45 24.25
N ASP A 78 9.66 31.15 24.53
CA ASP A 78 10.82 30.24 24.54
C ASP A 78 11.24 29.71 23.15
N ASP A 79 10.58 30.04 22.03
CA ASP A 79 11.14 29.81 20.68
C ASP A 79 10.36 30.50 19.54
N PRO A 80 11.01 31.26 18.63
CA PRO A 80 10.42 31.66 17.35
C PRO A 80 10.26 30.52 16.33
N ALA A 81 10.67 29.28 16.66
CA ALA A 81 10.56 28.10 15.81
C ALA A 81 10.31 26.79 16.59
N LEU A 82 9.59 26.85 17.72
CA LEU A 82 9.11 25.63 18.38
C LEU A 82 8.04 25.02 17.50
N SER A 83 8.51 24.10 16.65
CA SER A 83 7.82 22.89 16.24
C SER A 83 6.48 22.78 16.94
N THR A 84 5.41 23.18 16.24
CA THR A 84 4.06 22.76 16.56
C THR A 84 4.08 21.25 16.56
N THR A 85 4.41 20.67 17.71
CA THR A 85 3.90 19.35 18.04
C THR A 85 2.43 19.62 18.27
N PHE A 86 1.69 19.70 17.15
CA PHE A 86 0.28 19.41 17.12
C PHE A 86 0.12 18.24 18.09
N VAL A 87 -0.68 18.44 19.15
CA VAL A 87 -1.07 17.34 20.01
C VAL A 87 -1.64 16.33 19.05
N ARG A 88 -0.85 15.29 18.74
CA ARG A 88 -1.29 14.24 17.84
C ARG A 88 -2.55 13.72 18.48
N SER A 89 -3.68 13.91 17.78
CA SER A 89 -4.90 13.22 18.13
C SER A 89 -4.52 11.77 18.42
N ALA A 90 -5.07 11.18 19.47
CA ALA A 90 -4.76 9.78 19.82
C ALA A 90 -5.06 8.81 18.64
N ASN A 91 -5.76 9.30 17.61
CA ASN A 91 -6.06 8.64 16.36
C ASN A 91 -5.24 9.13 15.14
N ASP A 92 -4.16 9.91 15.31
CA ASP A 92 -3.29 10.32 14.20
C ASP A 92 -2.49 9.11 13.70
N ASN A 93 -3.09 8.43 12.72
CA ASN A 93 -2.57 7.25 12.09
C ASN A 93 -1.77 7.57 10.82
N ARG A 94 -1.44 8.84 10.52
CA ARG A 94 -0.66 9.22 9.32
C ARG A 94 0.66 8.46 9.21
N ASN A 95 1.37 8.29 10.33
CA ASN A 95 2.60 7.50 10.35
C ASN A 95 2.32 6.00 10.17
N SER A 96 1.15 5.53 10.62
CA SER A 96 0.69 4.16 10.36
C SER A 96 0.45 3.99 8.86
N ILE A 97 -0.31 4.87 8.21
CA ILE A 97 -0.62 4.83 6.77
C ILE A 97 0.66 4.76 5.94
N ASN A 98 1.69 5.54 6.29
CA ASN A 98 2.97 5.50 5.57
C ASN A 98 3.71 4.15 5.75
N ARG A 99 3.64 3.52 6.94
CA ARG A 99 4.19 2.17 7.17
C ARG A 99 3.41 1.08 6.42
N TRP A 100 2.08 1.19 6.37
CA TRP A 100 1.24 0.27 5.58
C TRP A 100 1.49 0.43 4.08
N ARG A 101 1.73 1.64 3.59
CA ARG A 101 2.18 1.89 2.20
C ARG A 101 3.54 1.26 1.92
N LEU A 102 4.50 1.39 2.83
CA LEU A 102 5.81 0.76 2.68
C LEU A 102 5.71 -0.78 2.67
N ALA A 103 4.85 -1.35 3.51
CA ALA A 103 4.56 -2.78 3.53
C ALA A 103 3.87 -3.26 2.24
N ALA A 104 2.96 -2.47 1.69
CA ALA A 104 2.32 -2.78 0.40
C ALA A 104 3.33 -2.75 -0.75
N LEU A 105 4.20 -1.74 -0.80
CA LEU A 105 5.25 -1.63 -1.81
C LEU A 105 6.29 -2.75 -1.70
N SER A 106 6.67 -3.16 -0.48
CA SER A 106 7.60 -4.26 -0.29
C SER A 106 7.00 -5.60 -0.71
N ALA A 107 5.71 -5.84 -0.44
CA ALA A 107 5.00 -7.04 -0.88
C ALA A 107 4.91 -7.12 -2.42
N ILE A 108 4.67 -6.00 -3.10
CA ILE A 108 4.69 -5.93 -4.58
C ILE A 108 6.09 -6.27 -5.11
N ALA A 109 7.14 -5.64 -4.56
CA ALA A 109 8.52 -5.90 -4.98
C ALA A 109 8.92 -7.38 -4.75
N ALA A 110 8.57 -7.96 -3.61
CA ALA A 110 8.81 -9.36 -3.30
C ALA A 110 8.08 -10.30 -4.28
N SER A 111 6.84 -9.97 -4.65
CA SER A 111 6.06 -10.76 -5.61
C SER A 111 6.67 -10.73 -7.01
N ILE A 112 7.19 -9.58 -7.44
CA ILE A 112 7.90 -9.44 -8.73
C ILE A 112 9.18 -10.28 -8.72
N LEU A 113 9.98 -10.19 -7.63
CA LEU A 113 11.20 -11.00 -7.49
C LEU A 113 10.89 -12.50 -7.51
N LEU A 114 9.83 -12.91 -6.80
CA LEU A 114 9.38 -14.30 -6.80
C LEU A 114 8.97 -14.76 -8.21
N ALA A 115 8.20 -13.95 -8.94
CA ALA A 115 7.78 -14.27 -10.30
C ALA A 115 8.96 -14.41 -11.27
N ILE A 116 9.96 -13.52 -11.18
CA ILE A 116 11.20 -13.60 -11.96
C ILE A 116 11.98 -14.87 -11.59
N GLY A 117 12.12 -15.15 -10.29
CA GLY A 117 12.82 -16.34 -9.79
C GLY A 117 12.17 -17.64 -10.25
N LEU A 118 10.84 -17.74 -10.17
CA LEU A 118 10.11 -18.90 -10.72
C LEU A 118 10.29 -19.00 -12.24
N GLY A 119 10.14 -17.90 -12.98
CA GLY A 119 10.35 -17.90 -14.43
C GLY A 119 11.73 -18.43 -14.83
N TRP A 120 12.77 -18.04 -14.09
CA TRP A 120 14.13 -18.51 -14.34
C TRP A 120 14.35 -19.96 -13.92
N SER A 121 13.75 -20.38 -12.80
CA SER A 121 13.83 -21.75 -12.29
C SER A 121 13.13 -22.75 -13.22
N LEU A 122 11.95 -22.41 -13.73
CA LEU A 122 11.21 -23.26 -14.66
C LEU A 122 11.88 -23.34 -16.04
N ASN A 123 12.63 -22.30 -16.42
CA ASN A 123 13.34 -22.27 -17.71
C ASN A 123 14.75 -22.89 -17.67
N ARG A 124 15.24 -23.33 -16.50
CA ARG A 124 16.41 -24.20 -16.44
C ARG A 124 15.99 -25.62 -16.82
N THR A 125 16.09 -25.94 -18.11
CA THR A 125 16.23 -27.32 -18.54
C THR A 125 17.60 -27.82 -18.09
N VAL A 126 17.62 -28.80 -17.19
CA VAL A 126 18.86 -29.52 -16.86
C VAL A 126 19.25 -30.30 -18.11
N ASP A 127 20.39 -30.00 -18.70
CA ASP A 127 20.92 -30.76 -19.84
C ASP A 127 21.39 -32.15 -19.35
N PRO A 128 20.99 -33.25 -20.01
CA PRO A 128 21.36 -34.59 -19.57
C PRO A 128 22.86 -34.80 -19.75
N ILE A 129 23.51 -35.28 -18.69
CA ILE A 129 24.97 -35.45 -18.63
C ILE A 129 25.38 -36.78 -19.27
N VAL A 130 24.50 -37.80 -19.24
CA VAL A 130 24.77 -39.12 -19.83
C VAL A 130 23.57 -39.60 -20.64
N ILE A 131 23.85 -40.01 -21.88
CA ILE A 131 22.87 -40.63 -22.78
C ILE A 131 23.32 -42.08 -22.99
N ALA A 132 22.59 -43.03 -22.41
CA ALA A 132 22.79 -44.45 -22.68
C ALA A 132 21.82 -44.90 -23.79
N VAL A 133 22.38 -45.48 -24.85
CA VAL A 133 21.62 -46.04 -25.98
C VAL A 133 21.64 -47.55 -25.85
N LEU A 134 20.47 -48.17 -25.71
CA LEU A 134 20.35 -49.62 -25.70
C LEU A 134 20.17 -50.12 -27.14
N LEU A 135 21.14 -50.90 -27.63
CA LEU A 135 21.09 -51.53 -28.95
C LEU A 135 20.75 -53.02 -28.80
N ASP A 136 20.03 -53.56 -29.79
CA ASP A 136 19.83 -55.01 -29.94
C ASP A 136 20.99 -55.67 -30.70
N ASP A 137 20.97 -57.02 -30.79
CA ASP A 137 21.99 -57.81 -31.49
C ASP A 137 22.09 -57.51 -33.01
N ALA A 138 21.14 -56.75 -33.57
CA ALA A 138 21.12 -56.29 -34.95
C ALA A 138 21.51 -54.80 -35.11
N GLY A 139 21.85 -54.11 -34.01
CA GLY A 139 22.28 -52.71 -34.01
C GLY A 139 21.14 -51.68 -34.07
N SER A 140 19.89 -52.08 -33.82
CA SER A 140 18.75 -51.15 -33.76
C SER A 140 18.54 -50.58 -32.35
N VAL A 141 18.26 -49.27 -32.28
CA VAL A 141 18.07 -48.53 -31.03
C VAL A 141 16.69 -48.82 -30.43
N GLN A 142 16.64 -49.37 -29.20
CA GLN A 142 15.38 -49.68 -28.52
C GLN A 142 14.92 -48.60 -27.53
N ALA A 143 15.84 -48.02 -26.77
CA ALA A 143 15.52 -47.04 -25.74
C ALA A 143 16.68 -46.04 -25.54
N ILE A 144 16.31 -44.81 -25.19
CA ILE A 144 17.25 -43.79 -24.70
C ILE A 144 16.97 -43.59 -23.21
N VAL A 145 18.01 -43.73 -22.40
CA VAL A 145 17.99 -43.34 -20.99
C VAL A 145 18.78 -42.05 -20.86
N GLU A 146 18.09 -40.98 -20.49
CA GLU A 146 18.65 -39.66 -20.20
C GLU A 146 18.83 -39.58 -18.69
N ASP A 147 20.09 -39.58 -18.24
CA ASP A 147 20.45 -39.37 -16.83
C ASP A 147 20.94 -37.93 -16.67
N PHE A 148 20.29 -37.23 -15.74
CA PHE A 148 20.50 -35.81 -15.46
C PHE A 148 21.43 -35.58 -14.25
N GLY A 149 22.03 -36.64 -13.69
CA GLY A 149 22.99 -36.54 -12.58
C GLY A 149 22.37 -36.21 -11.23
N ASN A 150 21.05 -36.39 -11.08
CA ASN A 150 20.32 -36.32 -9.81
C ASN A 150 19.46 -37.58 -9.62
N GLU A 151 18.51 -37.56 -8.67
CA GLU A 151 17.58 -38.66 -8.39
C GLU A 151 16.51 -38.95 -9.46
N ASN A 152 16.51 -38.24 -10.59
CA ASN A 152 15.55 -38.37 -11.68
C ASN A 152 16.24 -38.83 -12.98
N ALA A 153 15.86 -40.01 -13.47
CA ALA A 153 16.20 -40.49 -14.80
C ALA A 153 14.94 -40.51 -15.68
N ARG A 154 15.05 -40.06 -16.95
CA ARG A 154 13.95 -40.20 -17.92
C ARG A 154 14.29 -41.28 -18.93
N VAL A 155 13.37 -42.23 -19.09
CA VAL A 155 13.50 -43.28 -20.09
C VAL A 155 12.50 -43.00 -21.21
N ARG A 156 13.01 -42.76 -22.42
CA ARG A 156 12.18 -42.57 -23.61
C ARG A 156 12.38 -43.76 -24.55
N LEU A 157 11.36 -44.60 -24.64
CA LEU A 157 11.29 -45.72 -25.57
C LEU A 157 11.01 -45.18 -26.97
N LEU A 158 11.83 -45.53 -27.96
CA LEU A 158 11.72 -44.99 -29.32
C LEU A 158 10.93 -45.91 -30.26
N ASN A 159 10.67 -47.16 -29.89
CA ASN A 159 9.91 -48.11 -30.69
C ASN A 159 8.61 -48.54 -29.98
N HIS A 160 7.55 -48.68 -30.77
CA HIS A 160 6.28 -49.25 -30.31
C HIS A 160 6.48 -50.75 -30.07
N VAL A 161 6.66 -51.13 -28.81
CA VAL A 161 6.66 -52.55 -28.44
C VAL A 161 5.22 -53.05 -28.53
N ALA A 162 4.92 -53.82 -29.59
CA ALA A 162 3.66 -54.55 -29.69
C ALA A 162 3.65 -55.64 -28.61
N ILE A 163 2.84 -55.44 -27.57
CA ILE A 163 2.67 -56.40 -26.48
C ILE A 163 1.95 -57.63 -27.05
N PRO A 164 2.57 -58.84 -27.02
CA PRO A 164 1.87 -60.06 -27.38
C PRO A 164 0.74 -60.30 -26.35
N ALA A 165 -0.48 -60.53 -26.84
CA ALA A 165 -1.64 -60.71 -25.97
C ALA A 165 -1.39 -61.85 -24.95
N GLY A 166 -1.38 -61.52 -23.66
CA GLY A 166 -1.41 -62.50 -22.57
C GLY A 166 -0.33 -62.40 -21.48
N LYS A 167 0.55 -61.38 -21.44
CA LYS A 167 1.44 -61.15 -20.28
C LYS A 167 1.38 -59.73 -19.76
N ALA A 168 1.08 -59.59 -18.47
CA ALA A 168 1.20 -58.35 -17.71
C ALA A 168 2.57 -58.30 -17.00
N ILE A 169 3.19 -57.12 -16.92
CA ILE A 169 4.33 -56.85 -16.03
C ILE A 169 3.79 -56.11 -14.82
N GLN A 170 4.12 -56.62 -13.63
CA GLN A 170 3.98 -55.94 -12.34
C GLN A 170 5.31 -55.29 -11.97
#